data_AF-A0A1H6Z1M1-F1
#
_entry.id   AF-A0A1H6Z1M1-F1
#
_cell.length_a   1.000
_cell.length_b   1.000
_cell.length_c   1.000
_cell.angle_alpha   90.00
_cell.angle_beta   90.00
_cell.angle_gamma   90.00
#
_symmetry.space_group_name_H-M   'P 1'
#
loop_
_entity.id
_entity.type
_entity.pdbx_description
1 polymer ?
#
loop_
_entity_poly.entity_id
_entity_poly.type
_entity_poly.pdbx_seq_one_letter_code
_entity_poly.pdbx_strand_id
1 'polypeptide(L)'
;MKKIVLTFVSGLLLFSCMEEESLSALQTGPVPVGNWSNLEYQENGIAMEKVDELLENTYGYRFFSNGKLIHRANSGWCGTPPIVTNDYEGTWERNGEIIRLEAGFWGGTQIQELKIINETTSSLLLEEISSEWITEE
;
A
#
# COMPACT_ATOMS: atom_id res chain seq x y z
N MET A 1 -38.92 -40.58 42.30
CA MET A 1 -39.89 -39.53 41.89
C MET A 1 -39.47 -38.20 42.50
N LYS A 2 -39.44 -37.13 41.67
CA LYS A 2 -39.28 -35.69 42.01
C LYS A 2 -37.91 -35.27 42.61
N LYS A 3 -37.29 -34.15 42.26
CA LYS A 3 -37.32 -33.17 41.14
C LYS A 3 -36.24 -32.11 41.52
N ILE A 4 -35.48 -31.60 40.53
CA ILE A 4 -34.84 -30.26 40.49
C ILE A 4 -33.57 -30.14 41.39
N VAL A 5 -32.40 -29.69 40.93
CA VAL A 5 -32.08 -28.34 40.44
C VAL A 5 -31.05 -28.39 39.31
N LEU A 6 -31.42 -27.72 38.22
CA LEU A 6 -30.60 -27.27 37.10
C LEU A 6 -29.70 -26.11 37.59
N THR A 7 -28.38 -26.29 37.64
CA THR A 7 -27.45 -25.16 37.74
C THR A 7 -26.69 -25.04 36.44
N PHE A 8 -27.19 -24.11 35.63
CA PHE A 8 -26.59 -23.54 34.44
C PHE A 8 -25.26 -22.86 34.81
N VAL A 9 -24.13 -23.52 34.55
CA VAL A 9 -22.83 -22.85 34.51
C VAL A 9 -22.52 -22.57 33.05
N SER A 10 -23.11 -21.46 32.61
CA SER A 10 -22.58 -20.66 31.52
C SER A 10 -21.16 -20.23 31.87
N GLY A 11 -20.25 -20.54 30.96
CA GLY A 11 -18.85 -20.18 31.04
C GLY A 11 -18.20 -20.49 29.71
N LEU A 12 -18.75 -19.93 28.62
CA LEU A 12 -18.04 -19.79 27.35
C LEU A 12 -16.74 -19.02 27.63
N LEU A 13 -15.65 -19.75 27.83
CA LEU A 13 -14.31 -19.23 27.62
C LEU A 13 -13.88 -19.62 26.21
N LEU A 14 -14.58 -19.09 25.22
CA LEU A 14 -13.96 -18.88 23.92
C LEU A 14 -13.03 -17.69 24.11
N PHE A 15 -11.79 -17.97 24.52
CA PHE A 15 -10.68 -17.09 24.21
C PHE A 15 -10.56 -17.06 22.69
N SER A 16 -11.34 -16.18 22.07
CA SER A 16 -10.98 -15.65 20.77
C SER A 16 -9.74 -14.81 21.05
N CYS A 17 -8.58 -15.44 20.90
CA CYS A 17 -7.39 -14.73 20.49
C CYS A 17 -7.73 -14.21 19.09
N MET A 18 -8.33 -13.01 19.02
CA MET A 18 -8.29 -12.25 17.79
C MET A 18 -6.81 -12.12 17.49
N GLU A 19 -6.39 -12.74 16.39
CA GLU A 19 -5.13 -12.43 15.75
C GLU A 19 -5.13 -10.92 15.60
N GLU A 20 -4.31 -10.22 16.39
CA GLU A 20 -4.14 -8.80 16.24
C GLU A 20 -3.57 -8.62 14.84
N GLU A 21 -4.41 -8.18 13.90
CA GLU A 21 -3.96 -7.75 12.59
C GLU A 21 -2.92 -6.64 12.81
N SER A 22 -1.68 -7.08 12.64
CA SER A 22 -0.45 -6.32 12.50
C SER A 22 -0.60 -4.81 12.57
N LEU A 23 -0.21 -4.26 13.72
CA LEU A 23 0.33 -2.92 13.84
C LEU A 23 1.57 -2.78 12.91
N SER A 24 1.45 -2.58 11.59
CA SER A 24 2.65 -2.51 10.70
C SER A 24 2.79 -1.33 9.73
N ALA A 25 2.01 -0.26 9.84
CA ALA A 25 2.32 1.00 9.14
C ALA A 25 2.67 2.17 10.07
N LEU A 26 2.31 2.08 11.36
CA LEU A 26 2.34 3.21 12.31
C LEU A 26 3.54 3.22 13.26
N GLN A 27 4.35 2.15 13.33
CA GLN A 27 5.40 2.02 14.37
C GLN A 27 6.80 2.54 13.96
N THR A 28 7.04 2.94 12.71
CA THR A 28 8.41 3.13 12.18
C THR A 28 8.80 4.54 11.68
N GLY A 29 7.97 5.57 11.86
CA GLY A 29 8.36 6.96 11.57
C GLY A 29 7.25 7.81 10.93
N PRO A 30 7.50 9.10 10.63
CA PRO A 30 6.54 9.91 9.86
C PRO A 30 6.35 9.23 8.51
N VAL A 31 5.19 8.65 8.35
CA VAL A 31 4.84 7.74 7.26
C VAL A 31 4.71 8.53 5.95
N PRO A 32 5.04 7.97 4.76
CA PRO A 32 4.76 8.62 3.47
C PRO A 32 3.25 8.71 3.17
N VAL A 33 2.37 8.81 4.17
CA VAL A 33 0.92 8.99 4.00
C VAL A 33 0.64 10.29 3.26
N GLY A 34 -0.15 10.16 2.21
CA GLY A 34 -0.53 11.27 1.32
C GLY A 34 -0.57 10.82 -0.12
N ASN A 35 -0.80 11.80 -1.00
CA ASN A 35 -0.73 11.63 -2.44
C ASN A 35 0.65 12.08 -2.92
N TRP A 36 1.22 11.32 -3.84
CA TRP A 36 2.51 11.59 -4.43
C TRP A 36 2.40 11.47 -5.95
N SER A 37 2.86 12.49 -6.66
CA SER A 37 2.82 12.55 -8.12
C SER A 37 4.10 13.24 -8.62
N ASN A 38 4.09 13.77 -9.84
CA ASN A 38 5.26 14.36 -10.50
C ASN A 38 6.45 13.39 -10.47
N LEU A 39 6.19 12.15 -10.91
CA LEU A 39 7.17 11.07 -10.87
C LEU A 39 8.35 11.39 -11.79
N GLU A 40 9.55 11.41 -11.22
CA GLU A 40 10.81 11.52 -11.94
C GLU A 40 11.58 10.21 -11.79
N TYR A 41 11.63 9.42 -12.87
CA TYR A 41 12.41 8.20 -12.91
C TYR A 41 13.90 8.53 -12.95
N GLN A 42 14.63 7.99 -11.98
CA GLN A 42 16.08 8.08 -11.85
C GLN A 42 16.71 6.76 -12.32
N GLU A 43 18.05 6.71 -12.39
CA GLU A 43 18.77 5.50 -12.83
C GLU A 43 18.40 4.24 -12.00
N ASN A 44 18.24 4.41 -10.68
CA ASN A 44 17.99 3.30 -9.74
C ASN A 44 16.73 3.50 -8.90
N GLY A 45 15.74 4.28 -9.36
CA GLY A 45 14.54 4.50 -8.56
C GLY A 45 13.68 5.66 -9.02
N ILE A 46 13.00 6.28 -8.07
CA ILE A 46 11.95 7.25 -8.37
C ILE A 46 11.94 8.38 -7.34
N ALA A 47 11.91 9.61 -7.84
CA ALA A 47 11.59 10.79 -7.05
C ALA A 47 10.14 11.18 -7.28
N MET A 48 9.48 11.64 -6.22
CA MET A 48 8.09 12.07 -6.26
C MET A 48 7.84 13.25 -5.33
N GLU A 49 6.83 14.04 -5.68
CA GLU A 49 6.42 15.22 -4.92
C GLU A 49 5.08 14.99 -4.23
N LYS A 50 4.95 15.53 -3.03
CA LYS A 50 3.69 15.49 -2.29
C LYS A 50 2.69 16.44 -2.94
N VAL A 51 1.49 15.94 -3.21
CA VAL A 51 0.38 16.70 -3.81
C VAL A 51 -0.89 16.59 -2.97
N ASP A 52 -1.77 17.58 -3.05
CA ASP A 52 -3.04 17.56 -2.33
C ASP A 52 -4.00 16.50 -2.87
N GLU A 53 -3.95 16.27 -4.18
CA GLU A 53 -4.71 15.23 -4.88
C GLU A 53 -3.95 14.73 -6.12
N LEU A 54 -4.23 13.50 -6.54
CA LEU A 54 -3.76 12.99 -7.82
C LEU A 54 -4.65 13.57 -8.92
N LEU A 55 -4.08 14.36 -9.83
CA LEU A 55 -4.81 14.92 -10.97
C LEU A 55 -5.20 13.84 -11.97
N GLU A 56 -6.25 14.09 -12.77
CA GLU A 56 -6.67 13.19 -13.83
C GLU A 56 -5.54 12.98 -14.85
N ASN A 57 -5.37 11.74 -15.34
CA ASN A 57 -4.38 11.39 -16.37
C ASN A 57 -2.92 11.71 -15.97
N THR A 58 -2.62 11.62 -14.67
CA THR A 58 -1.25 11.72 -14.12
C THR A 58 -0.88 10.44 -13.41
N TYR A 59 0.42 10.13 -13.34
CA TYR A 59 0.89 8.99 -12.55
C TYR A 59 1.04 9.37 -11.07
N GLY A 60 0.92 8.40 -10.19
CA GLY A 60 1.21 8.63 -8.78
C GLY A 60 0.79 7.52 -7.85
N TYR A 61 1.00 7.77 -6.57
CA TYR A 61 0.69 6.86 -5.48
C TYR A 61 -0.12 7.59 -4.41
N ARG A 62 -1.03 6.88 -3.76
CA ARG A 62 -1.66 7.31 -2.52
C ARG A 62 -1.46 6.27 -1.45
N PHE A 63 -0.61 6.59 -0.48
CA PHE A 63 -0.37 5.76 0.69
C PHE A 63 -1.35 6.14 1.80
N PHE A 64 -2.16 5.19 2.24
CA PHE A 64 -3.08 5.36 3.36
C PHE A 64 -2.46 4.83 4.65
N SER A 65 -2.77 5.46 5.79
CA SER A 65 -2.22 5.08 7.10
C SER A 65 -2.60 3.67 7.58
N ASN A 66 -3.57 3.04 6.94
CA ASN A 66 -4.02 1.68 7.23
C ASN A 66 -3.37 0.61 6.33
N GLY A 67 -2.31 0.96 5.59
CA GLY A 67 -1.63 0.03 4.68
C GLY A 67 -2.31 -0.13 3.32
N LYS A 68 -3.44 0.54 3.05
CA LYS A 68 -4.00 0.59 1.68
C LYS A 68 -3.11 1.46 0.78
N LEU A 69 -2.95 1.04 -0.46
CA LEU A 69 -2.30 1.78 -1.54
C LEU A 69 -3.32 2.02 -2.68
N ILE A 70 -3.22 3.19 -3.32
CA ILE A 70 -3.68 3.37 -4.70
C ILE A 70 -2.46 3.65 -5.57
N HIS A 71 -2.29 2.87 -6.62
CA HIS A 71 -1.31 3.08 -7.67
C HIS A 71 -2.04 3.61 -8.90
N ARG A 72 -1.79 4.88 -9.26
CA ARG A 72 -2.34 5.47 -10.49
C ARG A 72 -1.36 5.23 -11.62
N ALA A 73 -1.72 4.31 -12.51
CA ALA A 73 -0.89 3.84 -13.60
C ALA A 73 -1.65 3.85 -14.93
N ASN A 74 -0.96 3.55 -16.04
CA ASN A 74 -1.59 3.43 -17.36
C ASN A 74 -2.80 2.50 -17.31
N SER A 75 -3.91 2.92 -17.90
CA SER A 75 -5.15 2.12 -18.00
C SER A 75 -5.03 0.95 -18.98
N GLY A 76 -3.95 0.88 -19.77
CA GLY A 76 -3.72 -0.14 -20.78
C GLY A 76 -2.25 -0.25 -21.20
N TRP A 77 -1.95 -1.20 -22.09
CA TRP A 77 -0.60 -1.48 -22.59
C TRP A 77 0.09 -0.29 -23.24
N CYS A 78 -0.69 0.62 -23.84
CA CYS A 78 -0.15 1.71 -24.63
C CYS A 78 -0.21 3.03 -23.84
N GLY A 79 0.96 3.51 -23.39
CA GLY A 79 1.12 4.82 -22.74
C GLY A 79 1.38 5.97 -23.74
N THR A 80 0.83 5.91 -24.95
CA THR A 80 1.00 7.01 -25.93
C THR A 80 0.02 8.15 -25.63
N PRO A 81 0.44 9.43 -25.75
CA PRO A 81 -0.44 10.56 -25.52
C PRO A 81 -1.72 10.54 -26.37
N PRO A 82 -2.88 10.94 -25.83
CA PRO A 82 -3.07 11.32 -24.42
C PRO A 82 -2.99 10.10 -23.50
N ILE A 83 -2.22 10.24 -22.41
CA ILE A 83 -2.13 9.19 -21.38
C ILE A 83 -3.50 9.08 -20.71
N VAL A 84 -3.96 7.86 -20.51
CA VAL A 84 -5.15 7.55 -19.73
C VAL A 84 -4.71 6.68 -18.56
N THR A 85 -5.05 7.10 -17.35
CA THR A 85 -4.65 6.42 -16.12
C THR A 85 -5.84 5.88 -15.34
N ASN A 86 -5.66 4.74 -14.68
CA ASN A 86 -6.61 4.15 -13.75
C ASN A 86 -6.00 4.03 -12.36
N ASP A 87 -6.86 4.02 -11.34
CA ASP A 87 -6.50 3.71 -9.97
C ASP A 87 -6.54 2.19 -9.78
N TYR A 88 -5.39 1.61 -9.45
CA TYR A 88 -5.24 0.22 -9.06
C TYR A 88 -5.12 0.14 -7.54
N GLU A 89 -5.97 -0.66 -6.91
CA GLU A 89 -5.87 -0.89 -5.47
C GLU A 89 -4.67 -1.81 -5.16
N GLY A 90 -4.10 -1.60 -3.98
CA GLY A 90 -2.97 -2.37 -3.50
C GLY A 90 -2.78 -2.23 -2.00
N THR A 91 -1.65 -2.74 -1.53
CA THR A 91 -1.20 -2.64 -0.15
C THR A 91 0.22 -2.13 -0.09
N TRP A 92 0.59 -1.57 1.06
CA TRP A 92 1.95 -1.19 1.34
C TRP A 92 2.25 -1.31 2.83
N GLU A 93 3.51 -1.54 3.15
CA GLU A 93 4.03 -1.56 4.51
C GLU A 93 5.41 -0.90 4.56
N ARG A 94 5.81 -0.45 5.76
CA ARG A 94 7.13 0.17 5.99
C ARG A 94 7.84 -0.49 7.16
N ASN A 95 9.04 -0.98 6.87
CA ASN A 95 9.98 -1.49 7.86
C ASN A 95 11.27 -0.65 7.83
N GLY A 96 11.36 0.34 8.72
CA GLY A 96 12.48 1.28 8.75
C GLY A 96 12.55 2.14 7.49
N GLU A 97 13.63 2.00 6.73
CA GLU A 97 13.84 2.67 5.44
C GLU A 97 13.24 1.89 4.26
N ILE A 98 12.71 0.68 4.48
CA ILE A 98 12.19 -0.15 3.40
C ILE A 98 10.68 0.01 3.30
N ILE A 99 10.19 0.33 2.11
CA ILE A 99 8.79 0.28 1.73
C ILE A 99 8.61 -0.96 0.86
N ARG A 100 7.67 -1.81 1.24
CA ARG A 100 7.18 -2.88 0.38
C ARG A 100 5.79 -2.52 -0.09
N LEU A 101 5.54 -2.63 -1.39
CA LEU A 101 4.22 -2.41 -1.97
C LEU A 101 3.83 -3.52 -2.93
N GLU A 102 2.53 -3.73 -3.02
CA GLU A 102 1.89 -4.63 -3.97
C GLU A 102 0.68 -3.90 -4.54
N ALA A 103 0.57 -3.79 -5.85
CA ALA A 103 -0.55 -3.13 -6.51
C ALA A 103 -0.84 -3.70 -7.88
N GLY A 104 -2.09 -3.58 -8.32
CA GLY A 104 -2.44 -3.89 -9.70
C GLY A 104 -1.81 -2.92 -10.71
N PHE A 105 -1.83 -3.34 -11.96
CA PHE A 105 -1.67 -2.52 -13.15
C PHE A 105 -2.51 -3.14 -14.29
N TRP A 106 -2.55 -2.51 -15.47
CA TRP A 106 -3.41 -2.95 -16.58
C TRP A 106 -3.16 -4.40 -17.07
N GLY A 107 -2.04 -5.02 -16.72
CA GLY A 107 -1.65 -6.35 -17.17
C GLY A 107 -1.40 -7.36 -16.04
N GLY A 108 -1.75 -7.04 -14.79
CA GLY A 108 -1.61 -7.94 -13.64
C GLY A 108 -1.21 -7.20 -12.37
N THR A 109 -0.28 -7.77 -11.61
CA THR A 109 0.16 -7.25 -10.30
C THR A 109 1.66 -6.97 -10.29
N GLN A 110 2.05 -5.85 -9.69
CA GLN A 110 3.44 -5.53 -9.39
C GLN A 110 3.71 -5.64 -7.89
N ILE A 111 4.87 -6.16 -7.54
CA ILE A 111 5.40 -6.19 -6.18
C ILE A 111 6.74 -5.48 -6.20
N GLN A 112 6.95 -4.51 -5.32
CA GLN A 112 8.19 -3.74 -5.25
C GLN A 112 8.69 -3.61 -3.81
N GLU A 113 10.01 -3.67 -3.66
CA GLU A 113 10.71 -3.23 -2.45
C GLU A 113 11.58 -2.02 -2.79
N LEU A 114 11.34 -0.94 -2.04
CA LEU A 114 11.93 0.36 -2.28
C LEU A 114 12.62 0.84 -1.01
N LYS A 115 13.83 1.37 -1.14
CA LYS A 115 14.55 2.01 -0.04
C LYS A 115 14.31 3.52 -0.06
N ILE A 116 13.94 4.09 1.08
CA ILE A 116 13.87 5.54 1.28
C ILE A 116 15.30 6.08 1.35
N ILE A 117 15.68 6.88 0.35
CA ILE A 117 16.96 7.59 0.31
C ILE A 117 16.82 8.98 0.91
N ASN A 118 15.68 9.63 0.64
CA ASN A 118 15.35 10.91 1.22
C ASN A 118 13.84 11.04 1.41
N GLU A 119 13.42 11.57 2.56
CA GLU A 119 12.03 11.83 2.88
C GLU A 119 11.93 13.22 3.53
N THR A 120 11.12 14.09 2.94
CA THR A 120 10.74 15.39 3.50
C THR A 120 9.22 15.52 3.50
N THR A 121 8.70 16.66 3.97
CA THR A 121 7.27 16.93 3.93
C THR A 121 6.70 17.06 2.52
N SER A 122 7.54 17.35 1.51
CA SER A 122 7.11 17.62 0.13
C SER A 122 7.81 16.77 -0.92
N SER A 123 8.86 16.02 -0.57
CA SER A 123 9.64 15.21 -1.50
C SER A 123 9.92 13.83 -0.93
N LEU A 124 9.87 12.82 -1.79
CA LEU A 124 10.26 11.44 -1.47
C LEU A 124 11.14 10.91 -2.58
N LEU A 125 12.34 10.44 -2.22
CA LEU A 125 13.28 9.78 -3.13
C LEU A 125 13.43 8.33 -2.68
N LEU A 126 13.11 7.43 -3.60
CA LEU A 126 13.18 5.99 -3.40
C LEU A 126 14.19 5.37 -4.35
N GLU A 127 14.92 4.38 -3.87
CA GLU A 127 15.77 3.49 -4.67
C GLU A 127 15.07 2.14 -4.79
N GLU A 128 15.00 1.58 -6.00
CA GLU A 128 14.42 0.26 -6.23
C GLU A 128 15.41 -0.83 -5.78
N ILE A 129 14.99 -1.65 -4.82
CA ILE A 129 15.75 -2.84 -4.38
C ILE A 129 15.36 -4.03 -5.25
N SER A 130 14.05 -4.23 -5.44
CA SER A 130 13.52 -5.31 -6.27
C SER A 130 12.16 -4.96 -6.84
N SER A 131 11.86 -5.52 -8.00
CA SER A 131 10.56 -5.45 -8.65
C SER A 131 10.22 -6.80 -9.27
N GLU A 132 9.00 -7.26 -9.03
CA GLU A 132 8.41 -8.45 -9.65
C GLU A 132 7.11 -8.06 -10.35
N TRP A 133 6.92 -8.56 -11.57
CA TRP A 133 5.75 -8.31 -12.39
C TRP A 133 5.06 -9.64 -12.69
N ILE A 134 3.89 -9.83 -12.12
CA ILE A 134 3.06 -11.02 -12.31
C ILE A 134 2.00 -10.65 -13.35
N THR A 135 2.14 -11.17 -14.56
CA THR A 135 1.19 -10.92 -15.65
C THR A 135 0.01 -11.87 -15.57
N GLU A 136 -1.20 -11.35 -15.75
CA GLU A 136 -2.39 -12.19 -15.96
C GLU A 136 -2.44 -12.59 -17.45
N GLU A 137 -2.58 -13.89 -17.73
CA GLU A 137 -2.69 -14.47 -19.09
C GLU A 137 -4.10 -14.30 -19.69
#